data_AF-A0A6I6DY58-F1
#
_entry.id   AF-A0A6I6DY58-F1
#
_cell.length_a   1.000
_cell.length_b   1.000
_cell.length_c   1.000
_cell.angle_alpha   90.00
_cell.angle_beta   90.00
_cell.angle_gamma   90.00
#
_symmetry.space_group_name_H-M   'P 1'
#
loop_
_entity.id
_entity.type
_entity.pdbx_description
1 polymer ?
#
loop_
_entity_poly.entity_id
_entity_poly.type
_entity_poly.pdbx_seq_one_letter_code
_entity_poly.pdbx_strand_id
1 'polypeptide(L)' 'MKKLLWFLLGLVGGLVVGHLLNKDPRGHELLASIDRRIDEFADRMSDAYYAEAARHDGDEPA' A
#
# COMPACT_ATOMS: atom_id res chain seq x y z
N MET A 1 -20.20 -29.00 6.68
CA MET A 1 -21.00 -27.79 6.40
C MET A 1 -20.44 -26.50 7.03
N LYS A 2 -19.97 -26.48 8.29
CA LYS A 2 -19.57 -25.23 8.99
C LYS A 2 -18.39 -24.47 8.37
N LYS A 3 -17.39 -25.17 7.80
CA LYS A 3 -16.27 -24.50 7.10
C LYS A 3 -16.71 -23.78 5.82
N LEU A 4 -17.68 -24.35 5.11
CA LEU A 4 -18.24 -23.73 3.91
C LEU A 4 -19.05 -22.48 4.26
N LEU A 5 -19.79 -22.50 5.37
CA LEU A 5 -20.47 -21.31 5.89
C LEU A 5 -19.48 -20.20 6.28
N TRP A 6 -18.40 -20.54 6.97
CA TRP A 6 -17.35 -19.57 7.28
C TRP A 6 -16.64 -19.03 6.04
N PHE A 7 -16.41 -19.88 5.03
CA PHE A 7 -15.86 -19.47 3.74
C PHE A 7 -16.78 -18.49 3.01
N LEU A 8 -18.08 -18.81 2.92
CA LEU A 8 -19.07 -17.92 2.29
C LEU A 8 -19.21 -16.60 3.05
N LEU A 9 -19.16 -16.64 4.37
CA LEU A 9 -19.19 -15.43 5.19
C LEU A 9 -17.97 -14.54 4.91
N GLY A 10 -16.78 -15.13 4.79
CA GLY A 10 -15.56 -14.41 4.41
C GLY A 10 -15.63 -13.86 2.99
N LEU A 11 -16.13 -14.65 2.03
CA LEU A 11 -16.26 -14.25 0.63
C LEU A 11 -17.23 -13.08 0.46
N VAL A 12 -18.42 -13.17 1.07
CA VAL A 12 -19.41 -12.09 1.05
C VAL A 12 -18.89 -10.87 1.80
N GLY A 13 -18.25 -11.06 2.95
CA GLY A 13 -17.62 -9.97 3.70
C GLY A 13 -16.55 -9.23 2.89
N GLY A 14 -15.67 -9.95 2.20
CA GLY A 14 -14.65 -9.35 1.33
C GLY A 14 -15.24 -8.59 0.15
N LEU A 15 -16.28 -9.15 -0.50
CA LEU A 15 -17.00 -8.48 -1.58
C LEU A 15 -17.69 -7.20 -1.12
N VAL A 16 -18.30 -7.18 0.07
CA VAL A 16 -18.96 -5.98 0.60
C VAL A 16 -17.95 -4.88 0.91
N VAL A 17 -16.81 -5.22 1.52
CA VAL A 17 -15.75 -4.25 1.79
C VAL A 17 -15.19 -3.67 0.49
N GLY A 18 -14.87 -4.51 -0.49
CA GLY A 18 -14.45 -4.05 -1.81
C GLY A 18 -15.53 -3.24 -2.53
N HIS A 19 -16.80 -3.60 -2.37
CA HIS A 19 -17.91 -2.88 -2.98
C HIS A 19 -18.11 -1.50 -2.36
N LEU A 20 -18.02 -1.38 -1.04
CA LEU A 20 -18.11 -0.10 -0.32
C LEU A 20 -16.93 0.81 -0.69
N LEU A 21 -15.71 0.27 -0.70
CA LEU A 21 -14.52 1.02 -1.14
C LEU A 21 -14.66 1.55 -2.58
N ASN A 22 -15.32 0.79 -3.46
CA ASN A 22 -15.54 1.17 -4.86
C ASN A 22 -16.73 2.12 -5.10
N LYS A 23 -17.78 2.10 -4.25
CA LYS A 23 -19.01 2.90 -4.46
C LYS A 23 -19.15 4.12 -3.54
N ASP A 24 -18.50 4.12 -2.38
CA ASP A 24 -18.63 5.22 -1.43
C ASP A 24 -17.61 6.32 -1.77
N PRO A 25 -18.03 7.58 -2.00
CA PRO A 25 -17.11 8.69 -2.25
C PRO A 25 -16.05 8.86 -1.14
N ARG A 26 -16.35 8.42 0.09
CA ARG A 26 -15.40 8.40 1.22
C ARG A 26 -14.28 7.37 1.05
N GLY A 27 -14.53 6.29 0.32
CA GLY A 27 -13.52 5.28 -0.01
C GLY A 27 -12.42 5.87 -0.89
N HIS A 28 -12.77 6.79 -1.78
CA HIS A 28 -11.82 7.48 -2.64
C HIS A 28 -10.91 8.43 -1.85
N GLU A 29 -11.46 9.17 -0.88
CA GLU A 29 -10.67 10.02 0.02
C GLU A 29 -9.74 9.21 0.92
N LEU A 30 -10.20 8.07 1.44
CA LEU A 30 -9.38 7.17 2.24
C LEU A 30 -8.21 6.61 1.40
N LEU A 31 -8.49 6.11 0.20
CA LEU A 31 -7.47 5.61 -0.72
C LEU A 31 -6.48 6.71 -1.12
N ALA A 32 -6.96 7.91 -1.45
CA ALA A 32 -6.09 9.05 -1.77
C ALA A 32 -5.20 9.45 -0.59
N SER A 33 -5.69 9.35 0.64
CA SER A 33 -4.88 9.62 1.84
C SER A 33 -3.81 8.57 2.07
N ILE A 34 -4.11 7.31 1.77
CA ILE A 34 -3.16 6.19 1.90
C ILE A 34 -2.10 6.28 0.82
N ASP A 35 -2.51 6.50 -0.42
CA ASP A 35 -1.65 6.68 -1.59
C ASP A 35 -0.62 7.80 -1.35
N ARG A 36 -1.09 8.98 -0.91
CA ARG A 36 -0.20 10.10 -0.54
C ARG A 36 0.82 9.73 0.53
N ARG A 37 0.43 8.95 1.55
CA ARG A 37 1.34 8.53 2.63
C ARG A 37 2.35 7.49 2.14
N ILE A 38 1.94 6.62 1.24
CA ILE A 38 2.82 5.62 0.62
C ILE A 38 3.84 6.33 -0.27
N ASP A 39 3.41 7.28 -1.10
CA ASP A 39 4.31 8.10 -1.92
C ASP A 39 5.31 8.86 -1.07
N GLU A 40 4.87 9.56 -0.02
CA GLU A 40 5.77 10.32 0.85
C GLU A 40 6.76 9.42 1.61
N PHE A 41 6.35 8.19 1.94
CA PHE A 41 7.24 7.19 2.52
C PHE A 41 8.25 6.66 1.50
N ALA A 42 7.79 6.33 0.29
CA ALA A 42 8.61 5.81 -0.79
C ALA A 42 9.66 6.84 -1.23
N ASP A 43 9.27 8.10 -1.36
CA ASP A 43 10.14 9.21 -1.72
C ASP A 43 11.28 9.37 -0.69
N ARG A 44 10.94 9.41 0.60
CA ARG A 44 11.96 9.46 1.68
C ARG A 44 12.86 8.23 1.71
N MET A 45 12.33 7.04 1.49
CA MET A 45 13.16 5.83 1.43
C MET A 45 14.09 5.87 0.22
N SER A 46 13.61 6.34 -0.93
CA SER A 46 14.40 6.44 -2.15
C SER A 46 15.52 7.46 -2.00
N ASP A 47 15.23 8.63 -1.43
CA ASP A 47 16.22 9.66 -1.14
C ASP A 47 17.34 9.12 -0.23
N ALA A 48 16.97 8.42 0.83
CA ALA A 48 17.94 7.79 1.73
C ALA A 48 18.78 6.73 1.01
N TYR A 49 18.16 5.92 0.15
CA TYR A 49 18.85 4.91 -0.65
C TYR A 49 19.84 5.55 -1.64
N TYR A 50 19.42 6.56 -2.39
CA TYR A 50 20.31 7.27 -3.32
C TYR A 50 21.44 8.01 -2.60
N ALA A 51 21.17 8.59 -1.42
CA ALA A 51 22.21 9.21 -0.61
C ALA A 51 23.24 8.20 -0.09
N GLU A 52 22.85 6.94 0.13
CA GLU A 52 23.77 5.85 0.49
C GLU A 52 24.52 5.33 -0.75
N ALA A 53 23.82 5.15 -1.87
CA ALA A 53 24.41 4.71 -3.13
C ALA A 53 25.46 5.69 -3.64
N ALA A 54 25.19 7.01 -3.57
CA ALA A 54 26.15 8.05 -3.94
C ALA A 54 27.37 8.11 -3.01
N ARG A 55 27.21 7.68 -1.74
CA ARG A 55 28.33 7.53 -0.82
C ARG A 55 29.17 6.29 -1.14
N HIS A 56 28.53 5.19 -1.53
CA HIS A 56 29.22 3.94 -1.88
C HIS A 56 29.92 4.00 -3.26
N ASP A 57 29.32 4.67 -4.26
CA ASP A 57 29.93 4.87 -5.59
C ASP A 57 31.06 5.92 -5.57
N GLY A 58 31.14 6.76 -4.53
CA GLY A 58 32.20 7.75 -4.36
C GLY A 58 33.51 7.22 -3.76
N ASP A 59 33.53 5.97 -3.30
CA ASP A 59 34.64 5.34 -2.56
C ASP A 59 35.46 4.33 -3.40
N GLU A 60 35.43 4.41 -4.74
CA GLU A 60 36.35 3.63 -5.61
C GLU A 60 37.63 4.46 -5.93
N PRO A 61 38.80 4.15 -5.34
CA PRO A 61 40.07 4.72 -5.78
C PRO A 61 40.55 4.03 -7.06
N ALA A 62 40.67 4.81 -8.14
CA ALA A 62 41.37 4.44 -9.38
C ALA A 62 42.90 4.41 -9.19
#